data_AF-A0A838D8L9-F1
#
_entry.id   AF-A0A838D8L9-F1
#
_cell.length_a   1.000
_cell.length_b   1.000
_cell.length_c   1.000
_cell.angle_alpha   90.00
_cell.angle_beta   90.00
_cell.angle_gamma   90.00
#
_symmetry.space_group_name_H-M   'P 1'
#
loop_
_entity.id
_entity.type
_entity.pdbx_description
1 polymer ?
#
loop_
_entity_poly.entity_id
_entity_poly.type
_entity_poly.pdbx_seq_one_letter_code
_entity_poly.pdbx_strand_id
1 'polypeptide(L)'
;LNWSDLLLLGIATHKLSRVVTKDLVTSPFRAPFVKFKKSAGAGEVEEEARGEGIQEAVGDLITCPYCMAPWLASALVFGFQRAPRTTRVLSGIFCITAASDFLNQLYVKAKE
;
A
#
# COMPACT_ATOMS: atom_id res chain seq x y z
N LEU A 1 -10.86 -6.54 19.52
CA LEU A 1 -9.70 -5.85 18.95
C LEU A 1 -9.25 -4.81 19.97
N ASN A 2 -8.00 -4.81 20.39
CA ASN A 2 -7.52 -3.80 21.33
C ASN A 2 -7.10 -2.53 20.57
N TRP A 3 -6.98 -1.39 21.26
CA TRP A 3 -6.59 -0.13 20.63
C TRP A 3 -5.22 -0.21 19.92
N SER A 4 -4.28 -0.97 20.48
CA SER A 4 -2.98 -1.23 19.87
C SER A 4 -3.08 -2.00 18.55
N ASP A 5 -3.97 -3.00 18.47
CA ASP A 5 -4.20 -3.74 17.23
C ASP A 5 -4.90 -2.85 16.19
N LEU A 6 -5.83 -1.98 16.60
CA LEU A 6 -6.49 -1.04 15.69
C LEU A 6 -5.46 -0.08 15.06
N LEU A 7 -4.56 0.49 15.87
CA LEU A 7 -3.47 1.34 15.39
C LEU A 7 -2.52 0.58 14.47
N LEU A 8 -2.13 -0.64 14.86
CA LEU A 8 -1.24 -1.50 14.07
C LEU A 8 -1.84 -1.82 12.70
N LEU A 9 -3.10 -2.28 12.66
CA LEU A 9 -3.80 -2.59 11.41
C LEU A 9 -4.03 -1.33 10.58
N GLY A 10 -4.30 -0.18 11.20
CA GLY A 10 -4.47 1.10 10.50
C GLY A 10 -3.19 1.56 9.79
N ILE A 11 -2.06 1.59 10.50
CA ILE A 11 -0.76 1.95 9.91
C ILE A 11 -0.35 0.92 8.85
N ALA A 12 -0.53 -0.36 9.12
CA ALA A 12 -0.25 -1.43 8.17
C ALA A 12 -1.10 -1.28 6.89
N THR A 13 -2.39 -0.97 7.01
CA THR A 13 -3.29 -0.73 5.86
C THR A 13 -2.79 0.44 5.02
N HIS A 14 -2.41 1.55 5.66
CA HIS A 14 -1.87 2.72 4.97
C HIS A 14 -0.61 2.38 4.16
N LYS A 15 0.35 1.70 4.77
CA LYS A 15 1.59 1.34 4.07
C LYS A 15 1.34 0.29 3.00
N LEU A 16 0.55 -0.74 3.29
CA LEU A 16 0.24 -1.81 2.36
C LEU A 16 -0.51 -1.29 1.13
N SER A 17 -1.47 -0.37 1.29
CA SER A 17 -2.18 0.22 0.15
C SER A 17 -1.23 0.99 -0.77
N ARG A 18 -0.29 1.77 -0.22
CA ARG A 18 0.75 2.42 -1.02
C ARG A 18 1.71 1.43 -1.67
N VAL A 19 2.12 0.36 -0.98
CA VAL A 19 3.00 -0.66 -1.57
C VAL A 19 2.35 -1.32 -2.79
N VAL A 20 1.07 -1.67 -2.67
CA VAL A 20 0.33 -2.32 -3.76
C VAL A 20 0.08 -1.35 -4.92
N THR A 21 -0.19 -0.07 -4.64
CA THR A 21 -0.66 0.89 -5.66
C THR A 21 0.38 1.87 -6.18
N LYS A 22 1.53 2.00 -5.53
CA LYS A 22 2.54 3.03 -5.86
C LYS A 22 3.98 2.51 -5.88
N ASP A 23 4.31 1.38 -5.27
CA ASP A 23 5.71 0.91 -5.21
C ASP A 23 6.24 0.44 -6.58
N LEU A 24 7.42 0.91 -6.98
CA LEU A 24 8.08 0.50 -8.21
C LEU A 24 8.26 -1.02 -8.28
N VAL A 25 8.49 -1.69 -7.15
CA VAL A 25 8.70 -3.15 -7.07
C VAL A 25 7.46 -3.92 -7.52
N THR A 26 6.26 -3.36 -7.34
CA THR A 26 5.01 -4.01 -7.76
C THR A 26 4.57 -3.59 -9.17
N SER A 27 5.31 -2.71 -9.85
CA SER A 27 5.01 -2.26 -11.21
C SER A 27 4.94 -3.40 -12.25
N PRO A 28 5.82 -4.43 -12.24
CA PRO A 28 5.70 -5.56 -13.18
C PRO A 28 4.37 -6.32 -13.07
N PHE A 29 3.80 -6.40 -11.86
CA PHE A 29 2.50 -7.03 -11.62
C PHE A 29 1.33 -6.15 -12.10
N ARG A 30 1.51 -4.83 -12.13
CA ARG A 30 0.48 -3.85 -12.54
C ARG A 30 0.54 -3.51 -14.03
N ALA A 31 1.67 -3.76 -14.69
CA ALA A 31 1.91 -3.49 -16.12
C ALA A 31 0.80 -3.92 -17.10
N PRO A 32 0.03 -5.00 -16.87
CA PRO A 32 -1.10 -5.33 -17.76
C PRO A 32 -2.28 -4.34 -17.70
N PHE A 33 -2.48 -3.68 -16.56
CA PHE A 33 -3.65 -2.84 -16.27
C PHE A 33 -3.34 -1.35 -16.23
N VAL A 34 -2.07 -0.97 -16.25
CA VAL A 34 -1.64 0.43 -16.07
C VAL A 34 -0.59 0.84 -17.10
N LYS A 35 -0.44 2.16 -17.30
CA LYS A 35 0.64 2.79 -18.04
C LYS A 35 1.48 3.62 -17.07
N PHE A 36 2.79 3.38 -17.08
CA PHE A 36 3.74 4.21 -16.34
C PHE A 36 3.70 5.65 -16.85
N LYS A 37 3.56 6.61 -15.94
CA LYS A 37 3.52 8.04 -16.25
C LYS A 37 4.82 8.72 -15.86
N LYS A 38 5.20 8.63 -14.58
CA LYS A 38 6.43 9.22 -14.04
C LYS A 38 6.82 8.61 -12.70
N SER A 39 8.05 8.84 -12.28
CA SER A 39 8.47 8.57 -10.89
C SER A 39 7.85 9.60 -9.94
N ALA A 40 7.31 9.12 -8.82
CA ALA A 40 6.75 9.94 -7.74
C ALA A 40 7.78 10.25 -6.64
N GLY A 41 9.00 9.72 -6.76
CA GLY A 41 10.04 9.84 -5.74
C GLY A 41 9.92 8.79 -4.63
N ALA A 42 10.97 8.64 -3.81
CA ALA A 42 11.03 7.67 -2.70
C ALA A 42 10.67 6.21 -3.09
N GLY A 43 10.99 5.79 -4.31
CA GLY A 43 10.69 4.45 -4.82
C GLY A 43 9.24 4.25 -5.30
N GLU A 44 8.42 5.30 -5.30
CA GLU A 44 7.05 5.26 -5.79
C GLU A 44 6.93 5.72 -7.26
N VAL A 45 5.87 5.26 -7.92
CA VAL A 45 5.51 5.57 -9.30
C VAL A 45 4.09 6.11 -9.42
N GLU A 46 3.91 7.05 -10.33
CA GLU A 46 2.59 7.45 -10.82
C GLU A 46 2.28 6.68 -12.11
N GLU A 47 1.21 5.91 -12.05
CA GLU A 47 0.70 5.08 -13.15
C GLU A 47 -0.79 5.42 -13.37
N GLU A 48 -1.24 5.32 -14.62
CA GLU A 48 -2.63 5.55 -15.03
C GLU A 48 -3.26 4.27 -15.55
N ALA A 49 -4.57 4.10 -15.37
CA ALA A 49 -5.28 2.95 -15.89
C ALA A 49 -5.12 2.83 -17.43
N ARG A 50 -5.05 1.58 -17.90
CA ARG A 50 -4.92 1.23 -19.32
C ARG A 50 -6.20 0.57 -19.80
N GLY A 51 -6.53 0.80 -21.06
CA GLY A 51 -7.61 0.10 -21.76
C GLY A 51 -8.95 0.80 -21.56
N GLU A 52 -10.04 0.05 -21.72
CA GLU A 52 -11.41 0.54 -21.59
C GLU A 52 -12.23 -0.47 -20.77
N GLY A 53 -13.31 -0.01 -20.15
CA GLY A 53 -14.27 -0.86 -19.44
C GLY A 53 -13.67 -1.51 -18.19
N ILE A 54 -13.72 -2.84 -18.09
CA ILE A 54 -13.27 -3.56 -16.88
C ILE A 54 -11.76 -3.41 -16.66
N GLN A 55 -10.96 -3.34 -17.72
CA GLN A 55 -9.52 -3.18 -17.61
C GLN A 55 -9.16 -1.82 -16.97
N GLU A 56 -9.87 -0.76 -17.37
CA GLU A 56 -9.73 0.58 -16.82
C GLU A 56 -10.18 0.63 -15.36
N ALA A 57 -11.36 0.07 -15.04
CA ALA A 57 -11.87 0.05 -13.66
C ALA A 57 -10.94 -0.71 -12.69
N VAL A 58 -10.36 -1.83 -13.13
CA VAL A 58 -9.35 -2.56 -12.35
C VAL A 58 -8.07 -1.74 -12.21
N GLY A 59 -7.64 -1.08 -13.30
CA GLY A 59 -6.51 -0.17 -13.30
C GLY A 59 -6.67 0.96 -12.28
N ASP A 60 -7.83 1.61 -12.24
CA ASP A 60 -8.15 2.69 -11.29
C ASP A 60 -8.15 2.18 -9.84
N LEU A 61 -8.71 0.99 -9.61
CA LEU A 61 -8.67 0.36 -8.30
C LEU A 61 -7.21 0.15 -7.87
N ILE A 62 -6.39 -0.54 -8.66
CA ILE A 62 -5.02 -0.90 -8.27
C ILE A 62 -4.00 0.24 -8.35
N THR A 63 -4.38 1.43 -8.83
CA THR A 63 -3.53 2.64 -8.83
C THR A 63 -3.96 3.67 -7.78
N CYS A 64 -5.17 3.54 -7.22
CA CYS A 64 -5.70 4.43 -6.20
C CYS A 64 -5.55 3.82 -4.79
N PRO A 65 -4.65 4.36 -3.93
CA PRO A 65 -4.45 3.83 -2.58
C PRO A 65 -5.70 3.96 -1.71
N TYR A 66 -6.54 4.97 -1.96
CA TYR A 66 -7.81 5.15 -1.25
C TYR A 66 -8.83 4.08 -1.62
N CYS A 67 -8.91 3.70 -2.89
CA CYS A 67 -9.82 2.66 -3.35
C CYS A 67 -9.37 1.27 -2.89
N MET A 68 -8.07 1.00 -2.83
CA MET A 68 -7.52 -0.27 -2.33
C MET A 68 -7.52 -0.42 -0.82
N ALA A 69 -7.50 0.68 -0.06
CA ALA A 69 -7.42 0.63 1.40
C ALA A 69 -8.59 -0.15 2.05
N PRO A 70 -9.87 0.01 1.67
CA PRO A 70 -10.98 -0.79 2.21
C PRO A 70 -10.81 -2.29 1.99
N TRP A 71 -10.33 -2.71 0.83
CA TRP A 71 -10.10 -4.13 0.51
C TRP A 71 -9.00 -4.72 1.40
N LEU A 72 -7.89 -3.99 1.54
CA LEU A 72 -6.76 -4.42 2.38
C LEU A 72 -7.10 -4.39 3.87
N ALA A 73 -7.82 -3.36 4.34
CA ALA A 73 -8.30 -3.28 5.71
C ALA A 73 -9.21 -4.47 6.03
N SER A 74 -10.16 -4.78 5.14
CA SER A 74 -11.08 -5.91 5.32
C SER A 74 -10.32 -7.24 5.36
N ALA A 75 -9.35 -7.44 4.46
CA ALA A 75 -8.51 -8.63 4.44
C ALA A 75 -7.66 -8.78 5.71
N LEU A 76 -7.07 -7.68 6.20
CA LEU A 76 -6.29 -7.67 7.44
C LEU A 76 -7.16 -7.95 8.67
N VAL A 77 -8.33 -7.32 8.76
CA VAL A 77 -9.28 -7.57 9.85
C VAL A 77 -9.72 -9.03 9.83
N PHE A 78 -10.24 -9.52 8.70
CA PHE A 78 -10.66 -10.91 8.56
C PHE A 78 -9.52 -11.90 8.86
N GLY A 79 -8.31 -11.62 8.37
CA GLY A 79 -7.11 -12.39 8.68
C GLY A 79 -6.81 -12.42 10.18
N PHE A 80 -6.96 -11.28 10.87
CA PHE A 80 -6.77 -11.20 12.31
C PHE A 80 -7.77 -12.08 13.08
N GLN A 81 -9.03 -12.18 12.62
CA GLN A 81 -10.00 -13.08 13.25
C GLN A 81 -9.65 -14.55 13.04
N ARG A 82 -9.09 -14.91 11.88
CA ARG A 82 -8.82 -16.31 11.52
C ARG A 82 -7.46 -16.81 12.02
N ALA A 83 -6.44 -15.98 11.97
CA ALA A 83 -5.04 -16.30 12.29
C ALA A 83 -4.33 -15.09 12.95
N PRO A 84 -4.70 -14.73 14.20
CA PRO A 84 -4.29 -13.47 14.85
C PRO A 84 -2.78 -13.32 14.99
N ARG A 85 -2.05 -14.41 15.26
CA ARG A 85 -0.59 -14.36 15.42
C ARG A 85 0.11 -13.99 14.10
N THR A 86 -0.27 -14.65 13.02
CA THR A 86 0.30 -14.40 11.68
C THR A 86 -0.02 -12.99 11.22
N THR A 87 -1.28 -12.57 11.33
CA THR A 87 -1.68 -11.23 10.92
C THR A 87 -0.98 -10.14 11.74
N ARG A 88 -0.83 -10.32 13.05
CA ARG A 88 -0.11 -9.35 13.88
C ARG A 88 1.35 -9.21 13.46
N VAL A 89 2.03 -10.31 13.11
CA VAL A 89 3.41 -10.26 12.58
C VAL A 89 3.45 -9.53 11.24
N LEU A 90 2.57 -9.87 10.29
CA LEU A 90 2.52 -9.23 8.97
C LEU A 90 2.24 -7.73 9.08
N SER A 91 1.24 -7.33 9.87
CA SER A 91 0.93 -5.93 10.12
C SER A 91 2.08 -5.22 10.87
N GLY A 92 2.76 -5.93 11.77
CA GLY A 92 4.01 -5.49 12.39
C GLY A 92 5.06 -5.09 11.39
N ILE A 93 5.34 -5.95 10.40
CA ILE A 93 6.31 -5.70 9.33
C ILE A 93 5.95 -4.42 8.57
N PHE A 94 4.71 -4.28 8.11
CA PHE A 94 4.30 -3.06 7.39
C PHE A 94 4.35 -1.81 8.26
N CYS A 95 4.05 -1.92 9.55
CA CYS A 95 4.12 -0.80 10.49
C CYS A 95 5.56 -0.30 10.70
N ILE A 96 6.52 -1.20 10.89
CA ILE A 96 7.93 -0.81 11.04
C ILE A 96 8.53 -0.29 9.73
N THR A 97 8.12 -0.82 8.57
CA THR A 97 8.50 -0.26 7.27
C THR A 97 7.96 1.15 7.09
N ALA A 98 6.70 1.41 7.47
CA ALA A 98 6.11 2.74 7.43
C ALA A 98 6.91 3.75 8.28
N ALA A 99 7.33 3.35 9.48
CA ALA A 99 8.17 4.17 10.33
C ALA A 99 9.55 4.44 9.70
N SER A 100 10.18 3.41 9.10
CA SER A 100 11.47 3.56 8.40
C SER A 100 11.37 4.52 7.21
N ASP A 101 10.31 4.42 6.41
CA ASP A 101 10.12 5.31 5.26
C ASP A 101 9.90 6.75 5.68
N PHE A 102 9.15 6.96 6.76
CA PHE A 102 8.95 8.28 7.34
C PHE A 102 10.29 8.89 7.79
N LEU A 103 11.15 8.10 8.45
CA LEU A 103 12.50 8.54 8.81
C LEU A 103 13.36 8.87 7.59
N ASN A 104 13.30 8.06 6.54
CA ASN A 104 14.03 8.32 5.29
C ASN A 104 13.56 9.63 4.64
N GLN A 105 12.25 9.88 4.60
CA GLN A 105 11.68 11.12 4.06
C GLN A 105 12.08 12.35 4.89
N LEU A 106 12.10 12.23 6.22
CA LEU A 106 12.58 13.30 7.10
C LEU A 106 14.08 13.56 6.90
N TYR A 107 14.89 12.53 6.76
CA TYR A 107 16.33 12.66 6.51
C TYR A 107 16.61 13.42 5.21
N VAL A 108 15.88 13.10 4.13
CA VAL A 108 15.99 13.81 2.86
C VAL A 108 15.59 15.28 3.04
N LYS A 109 14.45 15.56 3.68
CA LYS A 109 13.99 16.94 3.93
C LYS A 109 14.91 17.76 4.83
N ALA A 110 15.61 17.13 5.76
CA ALA A 110 16.55 17.82 6.65
C ALA A 110 17.91 18.14 5.99
N LYS A 111 18.20 17.50 4.85
CA LYS A 111 19.43 17.69 4.09
C LYS A 111 19.30 18.77 3.01
N GLU A 112 18.07 19.08 2.59
CA GLU A 112 17.72 20.20 1.72
C GLU A 112 17.73 21.54 2.49
#